data_AF-A0A933DTQ9-F1
#
_entry.id   AF-A0A933DTQ9-F1
#
_cell.length_a   1.000
_cell.length_b   1.000
_cell.length_c   1.000
_cell.angle_alpha   90.00
_cell.angle_beta   90.00
_cell.angle_gamma   90.00
#
_symmetry.space_group_name_H-M   'P 1'
#
loop_
_entity.id
_entity.type
_entity.pdbx_description
1 polymer ?
#
loop_
_entity_poly.entity_id
_entity_poly.type
_entity_poly.pdbx_seq_one_letter_code
_entity_poly.pdbx_strand_id
1 'polypeptide(L)'
;MGGDRRRAAHGGRQTTRIATDVQRPSRVIKQGGVVRGKKTITAGMRYIKSYDGPSRIWFAYQDSLSEGSHRLSRAISELPVSAQTARLLVDMLLRLDERLSVGGIDDSDGTVGGFVEETVQVLREYARLDPSVIAAFRVLRGKETSFGWEEPLVALLDGKEY
;
A
#
# COMPACT_ATOMS: atom_id res chain seq x y z
N MET A 1 9.14 75.43 -43.62
CA MET A 1 10.19 74.91 -42.69
C MET A 1 9.50 74.13 -41.59
N GLY A 2 10.00 72.92 -41.29
CA GLY A 2 9.48 72.00 -40.27
C GLY A 2 8.31 71.15 -40.80
N GLY A 3 8.29 69.84 -40.74
CA GLY A 3 9.15 68.87 -40.08
C GLY A 3 8.41 67.53 -40.13
N ASP A 4 9.13 66.49 -40.50
CA ASP A 4 8.68 65.18 -40.94
C ASP A 4 8.54 64.19 -39.75
N ARG A 5 7.81 63.09 -39.99
CA ARG A 5 7.86 61.76 -39.33
C ARG A 5 7.09 61.47 -38.03
N ARG A 6 6.01 60.72 -38.25
CA ARG A 6 5.55 59.48 -37.58
C ARG A 6 6.42 58.95 -36.42
N ARG A 7 5.75 58.59 -35.31
CA ARG A 7 5.95 57.32 -34.61
C ARG A 7 4.74 56.98 -33.73
N ALA A 8 4.31 55.73 -33.85
CA ALA A 8 3.27 55.10 -33.07
C ALA A 8 3.74 54.79 -31.64
N ALA A 9 2.83 54.85 -30.67
CA ALA A 9 2.94 54.08 -29.43
C ALA A 9 1.55 53.70 -28.91
N HIS A 10 1.25 52.41 -29.01
CA HIS A 10 0.14 51.74 -28.33
C HIS A 10 0.32 51.82 -26.81
N GLY A 11 -0.65 52.40 -26.11
CA GLY A 11 -0.70 52.45 -24.65
C GLY A 11 -1.77 51.53 -24.08
N GLY A 12 -1.34 50.33 -23.67
CA GLY A 12 -1.83 49.48 -22.57
C GLY A 12 -3.31 49.46 -22.18
N ARG A 13 -4.00 48.36 -22.54
CA ARG A 13 -5.10 47.81 -21.71
C ARG A 13 -4.51 47.30 -20.40
N GLN A 14 -4.91 47.86 -19.26
CA GLN A 14 -4.80 47.19 -17.97
C GLN A 14 -6.02 46.28 -17.80
N THR A 15 -5.91 45.03 -18.24
CA THR A 15 -6.80 43.96 -17.82
C THR A 15 -6.21 43.33 -16.56
N THR A 16 -6.82 43.63 -15.42
CA THR A 16 -6.58 42.99 -14.13
C THR A 16 -6.79 41.47 -14.26
N ARG A 17 -5.71 40.70 -14.27
CA ARG A 17 -5.76 39.25 -14.07
C ARG A 17 -5.72 39.00 -12.56
N ILE A 18 -6.88 38.68 -12.01
CA ILE A 18 -6.99 37.98 -10.72
C ILE A 18 -6.37 36.59 -10.90
N ALA A 19 -5.11 36.44 -10.48
CA ALA A 19 -4.50 35.14 -10.29
C ALA A 19 -5.12 34.52 -9.03
N THR A 20 -6.06 33.59 -9.22
CA THR A 20 -6.46 32.67 -8.17
C THR A 20 -5.31 31.70 -7.94
N ASP A 21 -4.51 32.00 -6.92
CA ASP A 21 -3.59 31.07 -6.29
C ASP A 21 -4.42 29.96 -5.64
N VAL A 22 -4.76 28.94 -6.43
CA VAL A 22 -5.28 27.68 -5.91
C VAL A 22 -4.09 26.98 -5.29
N GLN A 23 -3.88 27.26 -4.00
CA GLN A 23 -2.98 26.55 -3.10
C GLN A 23 -3.17 25.03 -3.29
N ARG A 24 -2.31 24.40 -4.11
CA ARG A 24 -2.16 22.95 -4.13
C ARG A 24 -1.73 22.54 -2.73
N PRO A 25 -2.45 21.65 -2.02
CA PRO A 25 -1.92 21.14 -0.77
C PRO A 25 -0.60 20.43 -1.08
N SER A 26 0.46 21.00 -0.52
CA SER A 26 1.84 20.59 -0.65
C SER A 26 1.97 19.11 -0.30
N ARG A 27 2.63 18.38 -1.21
CA ARG A 27 3.10 17.00 -1.04
C ARG A 27 4.11 16.93 0.11
N VAL A 28 3.66 17.04 1.35
CA VAL A 28 4.44 16.67 2.54
C VAL A 28 4.09 15.23 2.84
N ILE A 29 4.70 14.31 2.08
CA ILE A 29 4.70 12.90 2.45
C ILE A 29 5.53 12.80 3.72
N LYS A 30 4.87 12.62 4.86
CA LYS A 30 5.55 12.33 6.12
C LYS A 30 6.23 10.97 5.98
N GLN A 31 7.52 10.96 5.65
CA GLN A 31 8.36 9.75 5.69
C GLN A 31 8.25 9.00 7.03
N GLY A 32 7.88 9.69 8.12
CA GLY A 32 7.59 9.09 9.42
C GLY A 32 6.40 8.11 9.45
N GLY A 33 5.45 8.21 8.52
CA GLY A 33 4.29 7.30 8.44
C GLY A 33 4.70 5.87 8.10
N VAL A 34 5.56 5.70 7.09
CA VAL A 34 6.04 4.37 6.65
C VAL A 34 6.96 3.74 7.71
N VAL A 35 7.83 4.53 8.35
CA VAL A 35 8.72 4.03 9.42
C VAL A 35 7.91 3.57 10.64
N ARG A 36 6.90 4.34 11.04
CA ARG A 36 5.99 3.95 12.13
C ARG A 36 5.21 2.69 11.75
N GLY A 37 4.68 2.63 10.54
CA GLY A 37 3.96 1.47 10.02
C GLY A 37 4.79 0.19 10.02
N LYS A 38 6.06 0.25 9.59
CA LYS A 38 6.97 -0.91 9.64
C LYS A 38 7.15 -1.44 11.06
N LYS A 39 7.27 -0.55 12.07
CA LYS A 39 7.36 -0.95 13.48
C LYS A 39 6.07 -1.61 13.96
N THR A 40 4.91 -1.04 13.62
CA THR A 40 3.60 -1.60 13.99
C THR A 40 3.36 -2.96 13.33
N ILE A 41 3.67 -3.10 12.04
CA ILE A 41 3.59 -4.38 11.30
C ILE A 41 4.49 -5.42 11.98
N THR A 42 5.74 -5.07 12.26
CA THR A 42 6.67 -5.99 12.95
C THR A 42 6.13 -6.40 14.33
N ALA A 43 5.44 -5.51 15.03
CA ALA A 43 4.81 -5.82 16.30
C ALA A 43 3.61 -6.76 16.16
N GLY A 44 2.73 -6.55 15.18
CA GLY A 44 1.60 -7.42 14.87
C GLY A 44 2.03 -8.82 14.43
N MET A 45 3.08 -8.91 13.61
CA MET A 45 3.67 -10.18 13.14
C MET A 45 4.17 -11.11 14.26
N ARG A 46 4.31 -10.65 15.51
CA ARG A 46 4.69 -11.51 16.65
C ARG A 46 3.53 -12.37 17.17
N TYR A 47 2.30 -12.00 16.84
CA TYR A 47 1.09 -12.72 17.24
C TYR A 47 0.75 -13.86 16.28
N ILE A 48 1.24 -13.76 15.03
CA ILE A 48 1.12 -14.78 14.00
C ILE A 48 2.29 -15.78 14.15
N LYS A 49 2.07 -16.84 14.92
CA LYS A 49 3.09 -17.81 15.35
C LYS A 49 2.66 -19.24 15.03
N SER A 50 3.61 -20.17 15.07
CA SER A 50 3.35 -21.60 14.90
C SER A 50 2.48 -22.16 16.03
N TYR A 51 1.77 -23.25 15.73
CA TYR A 51 1.07 -24.04 16.72
C TYR A 51 1.86 -25.33 17.04
N ASP A 52 2.38 -25.44 18.26
CA ASP A 52 3.12 -26.60 18.76
C ASP A 52 2.55 -27.16 20.08
N GLY A 53 1.38 -26.66 20.49
CA GLY A 53 0.81 -26.91 21.80
C GLY A 53 -0.29 -27.98 21.86
N PRO A 54 -0.68 -28.38 23.07
CA PRO A 54 -1.79 -29.30 23.27
C PRO A 54 -3.14 -28.63 22.98
N SER A 55 -4.15 -29.41 22.56
CA SER A 55 -5.48 -28.90 22.18
C SER A 55 -6.15 -27.97 23.19
N ARG A 56 -5.83 -28.06 24.49
CA ARG A 56 -6.35 -27.13 25.51
C ARG A 56 -5.93 -25.67 25.30
N ILE A 57 -4.87 -25.39 24.54
CA ILE A 57 -4.45 -24.02 24.21
C ILE A 57 -4.91 -23.57 22.82
N TRP A 58 -5.65 -24.41 22.10
CA TRP A 58 -6.11 -24.15 20.73
C TRP A 58 -6.84 -22.81 20.60
N PHE A 59 -7.83 -22.55 21.45
CA PHE A 59 -8.58 -21.29 21.39
C PHE A 59 -7.70 -20.06 21.70
N ALA A 60 -6.82 -20.16 22.70
CA ALA A 60 -5.89 -19.07 23.01
C ALA A 60 -4.87 -18.82 21.88
N TYR A 61 -4.54 -19.87 21.12
CA TYR A 61 -3.74 -19.75 19.90
C TYR A 61 -4.52 -19.02 18.80
N GLN A 62 -5.77 -19.40 18.54
CA GLN A 62 -6.62 -18.74 17.55
C GLN A 62 -6.86 -17.26 17.91
N ASP A 63 -7.15 -16.96 19.17
CA ASP A 63 -7.25 -15.58 19.67
C ASP A 63 -5.97 -14.76 19.40
N SER A 64 -4.80 -15.39 19.49
CA SER A 64 -3.53 -14.75 19.16
C SER A 64 -3.44 -14.44 17.66
N LEU A 65 -3.84 -15.36 16.78
CA LEU A 65 -3.86 -15.10 15.34
C LEU A 65 -4.79 -13.94 15.00
N SER A 66 -6.02 -13.96 15.53
CA SER A 66 -7.02 -12.92 15.29
C SER A 66 -6.53 -11.56 15.76
N GLU A 67 -5.93 -11.47 16.96
CA GLU A 67 -5.35 -10.23 17.46
C GLU A 67 -4.18 -9.73 16.58
N GLY A 68 -3.36 -10.65 16.07
CA GLY A 68 -2.31 -10.35 15.10
C GLY A 68 -2.87 -9.73 13.82
N SER A 69 -3.85 -10.40 13.20
CA SER A 69 -4.51 -9.95 11.98
C SER A 69 -5.22 -8.59 12.17
N HIS A 70 -5.91 -8.37 13.29
CA HIS A 70 -6.53 -7.09 13.60
C HIS A 70 -5.51 -5.95 13.74
N ARG A 71 -4.39 -6.21 14.44
CA ARG A 71 -3.31 -5.21 14.60
C ARG A 71 -2.67 -4.85 13.26
N LEU A 72 -2.44 -5.85 12.41
CA LEU A 72 -1.89 -5.64 11.09
C LEU A 72 -2.87 -4.85 10.22
N SER A 73 -4.15 -5.23 10.19
CA SER A 73 -5.21 -4.52 9.45
C SER A 73 -5.29 -3.05 9.83
N ARG A 74 -5.27 -2.75 11.14
CA ARG A 74 -5.23 -1.37 11.65
C ARG A 74 -3.95 -0.64 11.23
N ALA A 75 -2.80 -1.31 11.24
CA ALA A 75 -1.55 -0.68 10.80
C ALA A 75 -1.60 -0.31 9.31
N ILE A 76 -2.21 -1.18 8.49
CA ILE A 76 -2.32 -0.99 7.04
C ILE A 76 -3.26 0.17 6.71
N SER A 77 -4.40 0.29 7.40
CA SER A 77 -5.37 1.36 7.14
C SER A 77 -4.83 2.77 7.45
N GLU A 78 -3.79 2.88 8.27
CA GLU A 78 -3.11 4.15 8.59
C GLU A 78 -1.97 4.50 7.60
N LEU A 79 -1.61 3.60 6.67
CA LEU A 79 -0.52 3.82 5.74
C LEU A 79 -0.94 4.67 4.53
N PRO A 80 -0.06 5.56 4.04
CA PRO A 80 -0.33 6.31 2.82
C PRO A 80 -0.21 5.42 1.58
N VAL A 81 -1.03 5.67 0.56
CA VAL A 81 -0.87 5.06 -0.76
C VAL A 81 0.45 5.52 -1.38
N SER A 82 1.36 4.58 -1.60
CA SER A 82 2.63 4.83 -2.29
C SER A 82 3.30 3.53 -2.70
N ALA A 83 4.19 3.59 -3.70
CA ALA A 83 5.03 2.44 -4.07
C ALA A 83 5.90 1.91 -2.90
N GLN A 84 6.30 2.78 -1.96
CA GLN A 84 7.08 2.35 -0.77
C GLN A 84 6.21 1.54 0.19
N THR A 85 4.98 2.01 0.44
CA THR A 85 4.00 1.28 1.25
C THR A 85 3.65 -0.05 0.61
N ALA A 86 3.40 -0.07 -0.70
CA ALA A 86 3.07 -1.30 -1.42
C ALA A 86 4.18 -2.34 -1.31
N ARG A 87 5.46 -1.95 -1.46
CA ARG A 87 6.61 -2.85 -1.22
C ARG A 87 6.62 -3.40 0.20
N LEU A 88 6.38 -2.55 1.20
CA LEU A 88 6.31 -2.98 2.59
C LEU A 88 5.22 -4.04 2.82
N LEU A 89 4.04 -3.88 2.19
CA LEU A 89 2.94 -4.83 2.31
C LEU A 89 3.22 -6.13 1.55
N VAL A 90 3.78 -6.05 0.34
CA VAL A 90 4.19 -7.24 -0.43
C VAL A 90 5.25 -8.04 0.34
N ASP A 91 6.26 -7.37 0.91
CA ASP A 91 7.27 -8.02 1.74
C ASP A 91 6.66 -8.67 3.00
N MET A 92 5.63 -8.06 3.58
CA MET A 92 4.90 -8.64 4.72
C MET A 92 4.12 -9.89 4.30
N LEU A 93 3.41 -9.85 3.16
CA LEU A 93 2.66 -10.99 2.64
C LEU A 93 3.57 -12.17 2.31
N LEU A 94 4.70 -11.94 1.65
CA LEU A 94 5.70 -12.99 1.38
C LEU A 94 6.23 -13.65 2.66
N ARG A 95 6.39 -12.88 3.75
CA ARG A 95 6.82 -13.42 5.05
C ARG A 95 5.71 -14.17 5.78
N LEU A 96 4.45 -13.83 5.55
CA LEU A 96 3.32 -14.59 6.08
C LEU A 96 3.15 -15.90 5.33
N ASP A 97 3.25 -15.83 4.00
CA ASP A 97 3.23 -16.98 3.10
C ASP A 97 4.25 -18.03 3.52
N GLU A 98 5.52 -17.63 3.68
CA GLU A 98 6.59 -18.52 4.16
C GLU A 98 6.24 -19.17 5.52
N ARG A 99 5.63 -18.41 6.44
CA ARG A 99 5.24 -18.95 7.75
C ARG A 99 4.04 -19.90 7.67
N LEU A 100 3.12 -19.69 6.73
CA LEU A 100 2.01 -20.61 6.48
C LEU A 100 2.51 -21.90 5.83
N SER A 101 3.41 -21.82 4.84
CA SER A 101 3.88 -22.99 4.11
C SER A 101 4.79 -23.89 4.95
N VAL A 102 5.75 -23.31 5.67
CA VAL A 102 6.81 -24.07 6.37
C VAL A 102 6.93 -23.73 7.85
N GLY A 103 6.27 -22.66 8.31
CA GLY A 103 6.38 -22.17 9.67
C GLY A 103 5.44 -22.81 10.69
N GLY A 104 4.61 -23.79 10.29
CA GLY A 104 3.73 -24.51 11.21
C GLY A 104 2.62 -23.65 11.82
N ILE A 105 2.22 -22.58 11.13
CA ILE A 105 0.97 -21.87 11.46
C ILE A 105 -0.18 -22.80 11.07
N ASP A 106 -1.01 -23.12 12.04
CA ASP A 106 -2.31 -23.72 11.78
C ASP A 106 -3.33 -22.62 11.54
N ASP A 107 -3.78 -22.49 10.30
CA ASP A 107 -4.79 -21.52 9.85
C ASP A 107 -6.11 -22.19 9.45
N SER A 108 -6.46 -23.29 10.15
CA SER A 108 -7.68 -24.05 9.83
C SER A 108 -8.98 -23.26 9.99
N ASP A 109 -8.98 -22.13 10.72
CA ASP A 109 -10.12 -21.22 10.82
C ASP A 109 -10.11 -20.08 9.78
N GLY A 110 -9.05 -20.02 8.96
CA GLY A 110 -8.89 -19.06 7.87
C GLY A 110 -8.56 -17.62 8.31
N THR A 111 -8.23 -17.38 9.58
CA THR A 111 -7.97 -16.04 10.10
C THR A 111 -6.81 -15.33 9.39
N VAL A 112 -5.72 -16.04 9.10
CA VAL A 112 -4.53 -15.48 8.45
C VAL A 112 -4.73 -15.41 6.95
N GLY A 113 -5.31 -16.44 6.34
CA GLY A 113 -5.68 -16.47 4.92
C GLY A 113 -6.62 -15.33 4.55
N GLY A 114 -7.68 -15.11 5.33
CA GLY A 114 -8.60 -13.99 5.13
C GLY A 114 -7.90 -12.63 5.22
N PHE A 115 -6.98 -12.47 6.17
CA PHE A 115 -6.17 -11.25 6.27
C PHE A 115 -5.25 -11.04 5.03
N VAL A 116 -4.67 -12.10 4.49
CA VAL A 116 -3.86 -12.05 3.27
C VAL A 116 -4.71 -11.58 2.08
N GLU A 117 -5.90 -12.17 1.90
CA GLU A 117 -6.83 -11.80 0.83
C GLU A 117 -7.28 -10.34 0.92
N GLU A 118 -7.66 -9.87 2.12
CA GLU A 118 -8.05 -8.48 2.34
C GLU A 118 -6.90 -7.51 2.02
N THR A 119 -5.67 -7.86 2.42
CA THR A 119 -4.49 -7.05 2.13
C THR A 119 -4.19 -7.01 0.63
N VAL A 120 -4.42 -8.10 -0.10
CA VAL A 120 -4.33 -8.12 -1.57
C VAL A 120 -5.37 -7.16 -2.18
N GLN A 121 -6.61 -7.13 -1.68
CA GLN A 121 -7.59 -6.15 -2.16
C GLN A 121 -7.14 -4.72 -1.89
N VAL A 122 -6.57 -4.42 -0.71
CA VAL A 122 -5.99 -3.10 -0.41
C VAL A 122 -4.90 -2.73 -1.42
N LEU A 123 -4.01 -3.66 -1.78
CA LEU A 123 -2.96 -3.43 -2.77
C LEU A 123 -3.50 -3.18 -4.17
N ARG A 124 -4.59 -3.86 -4.56
CA ARG A 124 -5.31 -3.59 -5.82
C ARG A 124 -5.90 -2.18 -5.82
N GLU A 125 -6.50 -1.75 -4.72
CA GLU A 125 -7.01 -0.37 -4.62
C GLU A 125 -5.90 0.67 -4.61
N TYR A 126 -4.75 0.37 -4.01
CA TYR A 126 -3.58 1.24 -4.08
C TYR A 126 -3.12 1.41 -5.53
N ALA A 127 -3.14 0.34 -6.33
CA ALA A 127 -2.80 0.39 -7.75
C ALA A 127 -3.81 1.21 -8.58
N ARG A 128 -5.10 1.18 -8.22
CA ARG A 128 -6.12 2.06 -8.84
C ARG A 128 -5.85 3.54 -8.55
N LEU A 129 -5.49 3.85 -7.30
CA LEU A 129 -5.26 5.23 -6.85
C LEU A 129 -3.92 5.79 -7.32
N ASP A 130 -2.87 4.96 -7.36
CA ASP A 130 -1.53 5.33 -7.79
C ASP A 130 -0.89 4.19 -8.60
N PRO A 131 -0.93 4.25 -9.95
CA PRO A 131 -0.35 3.21 -10.80
C PRO A 131 1.15 2.96 -10.59
N SER A 132 1.88 3.88 -9.96
CA SER A 132 3.30 3.65 -9.62
C SER A 132 3.49 2.49 -8.62
N VAL A 133 2.44 2.15 -7.87
CA VAL A 133 2.39 0.99 -6.96
C VAL A 133 2.61 -0.32 -7.68
N ILE A 134 2.15 -0.46 -8.92
CA ILE A 134 2.28 -1.70 -9.71
C ILE A 134 3.74 -2.16 -9.82
N ALA A 135 4.70 -1.23 -9.82
CA ALA A 135 6.12 -1.57 -9.83
C ALA A 135 6.58 -2.39 -8.61
N ALA A 136 5.87 -2.31 -7.48
CA ALA A 136 6.13 -3.11 -6.29
C ALA A 136 5.82 -4.60 -6.50
N PHE A 137 4.84 -4.94 -7.36
CA PHE A 137 4.40 -6.32 -7.59
C PHE A 137 5.38 -7.12 -8.45
N ARG A 138 6.36 -6.49 -9.09
CA ARG A 138 7.34 -7.17 -9.95
C ARG A 138 8.08 -8.31 -9.26
N VAL A 139 8.30 -8.21 -7.94
CA VAL A 139 8.94 -9.25 -7.13
C VAL A 139 8.13 -10.55 -7.08
N LEU A 140 6.83 -10.50 -7.39
CA LEU A 140 5.92 -11.64 -7.39
C LEU A 140 5.97 -12.44 -8.70
N ARG A 141 6.57 -11.93 -9.78
CA ARG A 141 6.63 -12.67 -11.06
C ARG A 141 7.37 -13.99 -10.87
N GLY A 142 6.72 -15.08 -11.29
CA GLY A 142 7.29 -16.43 -11.23
C GLY A 142 7.44 -16.98 -9.81
N LYS A 143 6.83 -16.34 -8.81
CA LYS A 143 6.61 -16.95 -7.50
C LYS A 143 5.29 -17.71 -7.54
N GLU A 144 5.26 -18.83 -6.83
CA GLU A 144 4.06 -19.56 -6.50
C GLU A 144 3.88 -19.39 -4.99
N THR A 145 2.78 -18.76 -4.56
CA THR A 145 2.49 -18.57 -3.13
C THR A 145 1.48 -19.58 -2.65
N SER A 146 1.44 -19.78 -1.33
CA SER A 146 0.38 -20.59 -0.73
C SER A 146 -0.95 -19.92 -1.00
N PHE A 147 -1.86 -20.64 -1.65
CA PHE A 147 -3.20 -20.17 -2.03
C PHE A 147 -3.27 -19.18 -3.21
N GLY A 148 -2.16 -18.94 -3.93
CA GLY A 148 -2.20 -18.19 -5.20
C GLY A 148 -2.56 -16.70 -5.06
N TRP A 149 -2.33 -16.09 -3.90
CA TRP A 149 -2.75 -14.70 -3.63
C TRP A 149 -1.99 -13.66 -4.46
N GLU A 150 -0.85 -14.03 -5.04
CA GLU A 150 -0.05 -13.20 -5.93
C GLU A 150 -0.68 -13.01 -7.31
N GLU A 151 -1.47 -13.96 -7.77
CA GLU A 151 -2.08 -13.96 -9.12
C GLU A 151 -2.79 -12.65 -9.46
N PRO A 152 -3.72 -12.13 -8.62
CA PRO A 152 -4.40 -10.86 -8.91
C PRO A 152 -3.46 -9.66 -8.94
N LEU A 153 -2.33 -9.69 -8.24
CA LEU A 153 -1.34 -8.59 -8.26
C LEU A 153 -0.41 -8.68 -9.47
N VAL A 154 -0.05 -9.91 -9.87
CA VAL A 154 0.75 -10.15 -11.08
C VAL A 154 -0.05 -9.80 -12.33
N ALA A 155 -1.36 -10.08 -12.37
CA ALA A 155 -2.23 -9.71 -13.49
C ALA A 155 -2.19 -8.20 -13.82
N LEU A 156 -2.04 -7.35 -12.79
CA LEU A 156 -1.91 -5.89 -12.96
C LEU A 156 -0.62 -5.48 -13.68
N LEU A 157 0.43 -6.30 -13.62
CA LEU A 157 1.68 -6.05 -14.35
C LEU A 157 1.52 -6.22 -15.86
N ASP A 158 0.55 -7.02 -16.28
CA ASP A 158 0.25 -7.32 -17.68
C ASP A 158 -0.87 -6.42 -18.23
N GLY A 159 -1.31 -5.43 -17.45
CA GLY A 159 -2.38 -4.51 -17.82
C GLY A 159 -3.77 -5.14 -17.82
N LYS A 160 -3.95 -6.32 -17.21
CA LYS A 160 -5.27 -6.90 -17.01
C LYS A 160 -5.97 -6.14 -15.88
N GLU A 161 -7.14 -5.59 -16.17
CA GLU A 161 -7.97 -4.90 -15.18
C GLU A 161 -8.65 -5.88 -14.22
N TYR A 162 -9.24 -5.30 -13.18
CA TYR A 162 -9.67 -5.89 -11.92
C TYR A 162 -10.87 -6.84 -12.00
#